data_AF-A0A351YH25-F1
#
_entry.id   AF-A0A351YH25-F1
#
_cell.length_a   1.000
_cell.length_b   1.000
_cell.length_c   1.000
_cell.angle_alpha   90.00
_cell.angle_beta   90.00
_cell.angle_gamma   90.00
#
_symmetry.space_group_name_H-M   'P 1'
#
loop_
_entity.id
_entity.type
_entity.pdbx_description
1 polymer ?
#
loop_
_entity_poly.entity_id
_entity_poly.type
_entity_poly.pdbx_seq_one_letter_code
_entity_poly.pdbx_strand_id
1 'polypeptide(L)' 'IIKKFLYSDHEIFLRELVSNAVDATQKLKTLASKGEFKGELGDLTIHVSLDKDTITISDRGLGMTAEEIEKYINQIA' A
#
# COMPACT_ATOMS: atom_id res chain seq x y z
N ILE A 1 11.66 -0.51 -16.61
CA ILE A 1 12.20 -1.72 -15.93
C ILE A 1 11.07 -2.64 -15.41
N ILE A 2 9.93 -2.10 -14.96
CA ILE A 2 8.75 -2.85 -14.47
C ILE A 2 8.20 -3.90 -15.45
N LYS A 3 8.18 -3.60 -16.76
CA LYS A 3 7.73 -4.56 -17.79
C LYS A 3 8.52 -5.87 -17.83
N LYS A 4 9.73 -5.95 -17.26
CA LYS A 4 10.52 -7.20 -17.25
C LYS A 4 10.22 -8.10 -16.03
N PHE A 5 9.74 -7.50 -14.94
CA PHE A 5 9.33 -8.22 -13.72
C PHE A 5 7.93 -8.84 -13.86
N LEU A 6 7.03 -8.18 -14.60
CA LEU A 6 5.64 -8.63 -14.79
C LEU A 6 5.47 -9.99 -15.47
N TYR A 7 6.46 -10.48 -16.24
CA TYR A 7 6.34 -11.73 -17.00
C TYR A 7 7.08 -12.93 -16.37
N SER A 8 7.82 -12.73 -15.27
CA SER A 8 8.62 -13.79 -14.65
C SER A 8 8.12 -14.18 -13.25
N ASP A 9 7.42 -13.27 -12.55
CA ASP A 9 7.25 -13.34 -11.10
C ASP A 9 5.85 -12.83 -10.66
N HIS A 10 4.79 -13.43 -11.17
CA HIS A 10 3.41 -13.07 -10.81
C HIS A 10 3.13 -13.16 -9.29
N GLU A 11 3.89 -13.96 -8.54
CA GLU A 11 3.74 -14.02 -7.08
C GLU A 11 4.48 -12.88 -6.36
N ILE A 12 5.58 -12.39 -6.93
CA ILE A 12 6.40 -11.35 -6.28
C ILE A 12 5.64 -10.04 -6.25
N PHE A 13 4.93 -9.65 -7.33
CA PHE A 13 4.19 -8.38 -7.30
C PHE A 13 3.14 -8.36 -6.18
N LEU A 14 2.43 -9.47 -5.98
CA LEU A 14 1.40 -9.57 -4.94
C LEU A 14 2.04 -9.45 -3.55
N ARG A 15 3.18 -10.12 -3.33
CA ARG A 15 3.95 -10.00 -2.09
C ARG A 15 4.39 -8.56 -1.81
N GLU A 16 4.95 -7.88 -2.81
CA GLU A 16 5.40 -6.49 -2.65
C GLU A 16 4.25 -5.53 -2.34
N LEU A 17 3.10 -5.69 -3.01
CA LEU A 17 1.92 -4.86 -2.74
C LEU A 17 1.35 -5.09 -1.34
N VAL A 18 1.25 -6.34 -0.90
CA VAL A 18 0.81 -6.65 0.47
C VAL A 18 1.83 -6.13 1.49
N SER A 19 3.14 -6.23 1.22
CA SER A 19 4.17 -5.67 2.09
C SER A 19 4.03 -4.15 2.24
N ASN A 20 3.77 -3.43 1.14
CA ASN A 20 3.55 -1.98 1.18
C ASN A 20 2.32 -1.61 2.02
N ALA A 21 1.22 -2.37 1.90
CA ALA A 21 0.01 -2.17 2.69
C ALA A 21 0.25 -2.41 4.21
N VAL A 22 1.03 -3.43 4.56
CA VAL A 22 1.43 -3.71 5.95
C VAL A 22 2.29 -2.56 6.50
N ASP A 23 3.27 -2.11 5.72
CA ASP A 23 4.16 -1.00 6.12
C ASP A 23 3.38 0.30 6.33
N ALA A 24 2.42 0.62 5.45
CA ALA A 24 1.56 1.79 5.58
C ALA A 24 0.74 1.74 6.88
N THR A 25 0.19 0.57 7.21
CA THR A 25 -0.60 0.33 8.42
C THR A 25 0.28 0.41 9.68
N GLN A 26 1.49 -0.15 9.63
CA GLN A 26 2.41 -0.14 10.76
C GLN A 26 2.94 1.26 11.06
N LYS A 27 3.21 2.06 10.01
CA LYS A 27 3.56 3.48 10.15
C LYS A 27 2.44 4.27 10.82
N LEU A 28 1.18 4.06 10.40
CA LEU A 28 0.03 4.72 11.01
C LEU A 28 -0.10 4.37 12.51
N LYS A 29 0.02 3.08 12.87
CA LYS A 29 0.02 2.65 14.28
C LYS A 29 1.15 3.31 15.09
N THR A 30 2.32 3.47 14.50
CA THR A 30 3.48 4.11 15.15
C THR A 30 3.25 5.61 15.37
N LEU A 31 2.62 6.31 14.42
CA LEU A 31 2.28 7.73 14.58
C LEU A 31 1.19 7.92 15.63
N ALA A 32 0.20 7.04 15.66
CA ALA A 32 -0.84 7.05 16.68
C ALA A 32 -0.29 6.77 18.09
N SER A 33 0.64 5.82 18.26
CA SER A 33 1.26 5.56 19.56
C SER A 33 2.12 6.71 20.07
N LYS A 34 2.64 7.55 19.17
CA LYS A 34 3.31 8.81 19.49
C LYS A 34 2.37 10.00 19.73
N GLY A 35 1.06 9.83 19.54
CA GLY A 35 0.08 10.90 19.64
C GLY A 35 0.09 11.88 18.47
N GLU A 36 0.80 11.56 17.38
CA GLU A 36 0.91 12.38 16.18
C GLU A 36 -0.28 12.15 15.22
N PHE A 37 -0.94 10.99 15.32
CA PHE A 37 -2.22 10.73 14.65
C PHE A 37 -3.38 10.96 15.61
N LYS A 38 -4.26 11.91 15.27
CA LYS A 38 -5.42 12.31 16.09
C LYS A 38 -6.74 11.62 15.71
N GLY A 39 -6.74 10.81 14.65
CA GLY A 39 -7.90 10.03 14.24
C GLY A 39 -8.02 8.72 15.04
N GLU A 40 -9.17 8.07 14.93
CA GLU A 40 -9.30 6.71 15.44
C GLU A 40 -8.60 5.71 14.52
N LEU A 41 -7.78 4.85 15.12
CA LEU A 41 -7.29 3.65 14.45
C LEU A 41 -8.48 2.70 14.33
N GLY A 42 -9.26 2.84 13.25
CA GLY A 42 -10.39 1.95 12.94
C GLY A 42 -9.92 0.55 12.56
N ASP A 43 -10.67 -0.12 11.69
CA ASP A 43 -10.20 -1.39 11.12
C ASP A 43 -8.98 -1.14 10.22
N LEU A 44 -7.89 -1.83 10.55
CA LEU A 44 -6.60 -1.76 9.85
C LEU A 44 -6.29 -3.06 9.10
N THR A 45 -7.31 -3.90 8.93
CA THR A 45 -7.25 -5.11 8.10
C THR A 45 -6.93 -4.72 6.66
N ILE A 46 -5.99 -5.44 6.06
CA ILE A 46 -5.71 -5.34 4.63
C ILE A 46 -6.69 -6.26 3.92
N HIS A 47 -7.47 -5.69 3.01
CA HIS A 47 -8.44 -6.42 2.22
C HIS A 47 -7.85 -6.74 0.85
N VAL A 48 -7.92 -8.01 0.46
CA VAL A 48 -7.57 -8.47 -0.88
C VAL A 48 -8.83 -9.07 -1.51
N SER A 49 -9.31 -8.46 -2.59
CA SER A 49 -10.45 -8.94 -3.36
C SER A 49 -10.04 -9.28 -4.79
N LEU A 50 -10.68 -10.31 -5.32
CA LEU A 50 -10.47 -10.79 -6.68
C LEU A 50 -11.78 -10.61 -7.46
N ASP A 51 -11.69 -9.87 -8.55
CA ASP A 51 -12.72 -9.75 -9.57
C ASP A 51 -12.26 -10.45 -10.87
N LYS A 52 -13.15 -10.50 -11.86
CA LYS A 52 -12.96 -11.28 -13.10
C LYS A 52 -11.62 -11.01 -13.81
N ASP A 53 -11.16 -9.76 -13.80
CA ASP A 53 -9.95 -9.30 -14.48
C ASP A 53 -9.07 -8.42 -13.59
N THR A 54 -9.33 -8.36 -12.28
CA THR A 54 -8.66 -7.40 -11.37
C THR A 54 -8.42 -8.01 -9.99
N ILE A 55 -7.25 -7.72 -9.43
CA ILE A 55 -6.94 -7.94 -8.03
C ILE A 55 -6.88 -6.57 -7.36
N THR A 56 -7.67 -6.37 -6.32
CA THR A 56 -7.68 -5.15 -5.53
C THR A 56 -7.11 -5.43 -4.16
N ILE A 57 -6.13 -4.63 -3.76
CA ILE A 57 -5.54 -4.65 -2.41
C ILE A 57 -5.84 -3.29 -1.81
N SER A 58 -6.55 -3.27 -0.69
CA SER A 58 -6.95 -2.05 0.01
C SER A 58 -6.47 -2.10 1.45
N ASP A 59 -5.72 -1.08 1.84
CA ASP A 59 -5.36 -0.81 3.22
C ASP A 59 -5.98 0.49 3.71
N ARG A 60 -5.99 0.65 5.04
CA ARG A 60 -6.38 1.88 5.73
C ARG A 60 -5.21 2.44 6.52
N GLY A 61 -4.00 2.30 5.97
CA GLY A 61 -2.76 2.80 6.55
C GLY A 61 -2.60 4.31 6.40
N LEU A 62 -1.35 4.78 6.50
CA LEU A 62 -1.02 6.21 6.50
C LEU A 62 -1.48 6.95 5.22
N GLY A 63 -1.59 6.23 4.09
CA GLY A 63 -1.85 6.82 2.79
C GLY A 63 -0.65 7.59 2.26
N MET A 64 -0.88 8.38 1.20
CA MET A 64 0.10 9.27 0.58
C MET A 64 -0.54 10.63 0.29
N THR A 65 0.22 11.71 0.40
CA THR A 65 -0.21 13.02 -0.08
C THR A 65 -0.10 13.12 -1.60
N ALA A 66 -0.68 14.18 -2.19
CA ALA A 66 -0.59 14.41 -3.63
C ALA A 66 0.88 14.57 -4.09
N GLU A 67 1.70 15.25 -3.29
CA GLU A 67 3.12 15.46 -3.56
C GLU A 67 3.91 14.15 -3.49
N GLU A 68 3.58 13.27 -2.54
CA GLU A 68 4.20 11.95 -2.43
C GLU A 68 3.84 11.06 -3.63
N ILE A 69 2.59 11.11 -4.10
CA ILE A 69 2.15 10.41 -5.31
C ILE A 69 2.95 10.92 -6.52
N GLU A 70 3.08 12.24 -6.70
CA GLU A 70 3.84 12.80 -7.81
C GLU A 70 5.32 12.39 -7.76
N LYS A 71 5.91 12.38 -6.56
CA LYS A 71 7.32 12.03 -6.37
C LYS A 71 7.62 10.55 -6.55
N TYR A 72 6.78 9.65 -6.01
CA TYR A 72 7.10 8.23 -5.92
C TYR A 72 6.39 7.36 -6.96
N ILE A 73 5.22 7.76 -7.44
CA ILE A 73 4.46 7.00 -8.45
C ILE A 73 4.75 7.56 -9.84
N ASN A 74 4.62 8.88 -10.03
CA ASN A 74 4.73 9.48 -11.37
C ASN A 74 6.17 9.52 -11.89
N GLN A 75 7.19 9.56 -11.02
CA GLN A 75 8.60 9.53 -11.47
C GLN A 75 9.08 8.15 -11.91
N ILE A 76 8.34 7.09 -11.56
CA ILE A 76 8.67 5.70 -11.91
C ILE A 76 7.96 5.27 -13.21
N ALA A 77 6.91 6.01 -13.62
CA ALA A 77 6.07 5.73 -14.78
C ALA A 77 6.68 6.20 -16.12
#